data_AF-A0AAV9CTD9-F1
#
_entry.id   AF-A0AAV9CTD9-F1
#
_cell.length_a   1.000
_cell.length_b   1.000
_cell.length_c   1.000
_cell.angle_alpha   90.00
_cell.angle_beta   90.00
_cell.angle_gamma   90.00
#
_symmetry.space_group_name_H-M   'P 1'
#
loop_
_entity.id
_entity.type
_entity.pdbx_description
1 polymer ?
#
loop_
_entity_poly.entity_id
_entity_poly.type
_entity_poly.pdbx_seq_one_letter_code
_entity_poly.pdbx_strand_id
1 'polypeptide(L)'
;MQNGDGLCEIEEERDQTWSVNGDSAFGIDGADHSNDVYVAVGGGPSSVDAVAWALRHAVTPLTSAVYLVHVFPEVHYIPTPLGKLRKSQVSAEQIESYMSQERRKRRDMLGKYLNMCQAYQVQAETLLIESDIITKAVVDLIQVLNIKSLIVGTSKSSLR
;
A
#
# COMPACT_ATOMS: atom_id res chain seq x y z
N MET A 1 -2.55 49.65 -2.98
CA MET A 1 -1.87 48.48 -2.37
C MET A 1 -2.70 48.05 -1.18
N GLN A 2 -3.56 47.06 -1.37
CA GLN A 2 -4.32 46.41 -0.30
C GLN A 2 -4.01 44.92 -0.43
N ASN A 3 -3.14 44.43 0.46
CA ASN A 3 -2.90 43.02 0.67
C ASN A 3 -3.96 42.54 1.65
N GLY A 4 -4.84 41.67 1.17
CA GLY A 4 -5.81 40.95 2.01
C GLY A 4 -5.50 39.48 1.90
N ASP A 5 -4.82 38.96 2.93
CA ASP A 5 -4.53 37.55 3.11
C ASP A 5 -5.84 36.78 3.31
N GLY A 6 -6.29 36.11 2.26
CA GLY A 6 -7.37 35.14 2.32
C GLY A 6 -6.80 33.77 2.68
N LEU A 7 -6.91 33.42 3.96
CA LEU A 7 -6.66 32.10 4.52
C LEU A 7 -7.27 31.02 3.62
N CYS A 8 -6.43 30.14 3.08
CA CYS A 8 -6.89 28.89 2.48
C CYS A 8 -7.44 28.01 3.60
N GLU A 9 -8.76 27.81 3.60
CA GLU A 9 -9.42 26.78 4.40
C GLU A 9 -8.84 25.42 3.99
N ILE A 10 -8.20 24.76 4.95
CA ILE A 10 -7.68 23.41 4.76
C ILE A 10 -8.89 22.50 4.90
N GLU A 11 -9.42 22.03 3.78
CA GLU A 11 -10.40 20.95 3.78
C GLU A 11 -9.73 19.70 4.36
N GLU A 12 -10.26 19.26 5.50
CA GLU A 12 -9.91 18.02 6.19
C GLU A 12 -10.36 16.85 5.30
N GLU A 13 -9.46 16.39 4.44
CA GLU A 13 -9.67 15.15 3.72
C GLU A 13 -9.83 14.02 4.75
N ARG A 14 -11.02 13.40 4.73
CA ARG A 14 -11.32 12.24 5.58
C ARG A 14 -10.29 11.16 5.30
N ASP A 15 -9.34 10.98 6.21
CA ASP A 15 -8.60 9.74 6.33
C ASP A 15 -9.65 8.63 6.57
N GLN A 16 -10.02 7.88 5.52
CA GLN A 16 -10.70 6.60 5.67
C GLN A 16 -9.69 5.61 6.26
N THR A 17 -9.38 5.80 7.54
CA THR A 17 -8.81 4.78 8.41
C THR A 17 -9.89 3.74 8.63
N TRP A 18 -9.84 2.66 7.86
CA TRP A 18 -10.52 1.44 8.23
C TRP A 18 -9.70 0.78 9.34
N SER A 19 -10.11 1.00 10.58
CA SER A 19 -9.69 0.14 11.69
C SER A 19 -10.44 -1.19 11.52
N VAL A 20 -9.72 -2.29 11.30
CA VAL A 20 -10.31 -3.64 11.36
C VAL A 20 -10.64 -3.94 12.81
N ASN A 21 -11.80 -3.52 13.24
CA ASN A 21 -12.49 -4.26 14.29
C ASN A 21 -13.11 -5.47 13.60
N GLY A 22 -12.84 -6.66 14.14
CA GLY A 22 -13.45 -7.91 13.69
C GLY A 22 -14.96 -7.74 13.54
N ASP A 23 -15.49 -8.39 12.49
CA ASP A 23 -16.89 -8.40 12.10
C ASP A 23 -17.35 -7.21 11.24
N SER A 24 -16.70 -7.00 10.10
CA SER A 24 -17.42 -6.56 8.90
C SER A 24 -17.08 -7.49 7.74
N ALA A 25 -18.09 -8.22 7.29
CA ALA A 25 -18.04 -8.92 6.01
C ALA A 25 -17.71 -7.87 4.95
N PHE A 26 -16.53 -7.97 4.35
CA PHE A 26 -16.30 -7.37 3.05
C PHE A 26 -17.45 -7.85 2.17
N GLY A 27 -18.31 -6.93 1.76
CA GLY A 27 -19.20 -7.15 0.64
C GLY A 27 -18.32 -7.31 -0.59
N ILE A 28 -17.69 -8.47 -0.72
CA ILE A 28 -17.20 -8.96 -1.99
C ILE A 28 -18.46 -9.46 -2.68
N ASP A 29 -19.26 -8.50 -3.17
CA ASP A 29 -20.14 -8.79 -4.29
C ASP A 29 -19.24 -9.49 -5.31
N GLY A 30 -19.69 -10.65 -5.80
CA GLY A 30 -18.95 -11.52 -6.71
C GLY A 30 -18.69 -10.85 -8.06
N ALA A 31 -17.94 -9.75 -8.04
CA ALA A 31 -17.31 -9.15 -9.18
C ALA A 31 -16.36 -10.21 -9.72
N ASP A 32 -16.60 -10.62 -10.94
CA ASP A 32 -15.70 -11.49 -11.67
C ASP A 32 -14.37 -10.73 -11.84
N HIS A 33 -13.45 -10.90 -10.89
CA HIS A 33 -12.06 -10.42 -10.92
C HIS A 33 -11.23 -11.09 -12.02
N SER A 34 -11.87 -11.53 -13.11
CA SER A 34 -11.26 -12.36 -14.14
C SER A 34 -10.08 -11.68 -14.81
N ASN A 35 -10.03 -10.35 -14.81
CA ASN A 35 -8.99 -9.57 -15.47
C ASN A 35 -8.27 -8.55 -14.57
N ASP A 36 -8.42 -8.64 -13.24
CA ASP A 36 -7.71 -7.75 -12.33
C ASP A 36 -6.22 -8.09 -12.27
N VAL A 37 -5.39 -7.05 -12.23
CA VAL A 37 -3.93 -7.18 -12.22
C VAL A 37 -3.40 -6.75 -10.86
N TYR A 38 -2.72 -7.67 -10.17
CA TYR A 38 -2.12 -7.39 -8.87
C TYR A 38 -0.62 -7.16 -9.04
N VAL A 39 -0.09 -6.12 -8.42
CA VAL A 39 1.35 -5.78 -8.48
C VAL A 39 1.89 -5.66 -7.07
N ALA A 40 2.85 -6.51 -6.71
CA ALA A 40 3.54 -6.44 -5.43
C ALA A 40 4.56 -5.29 -5.44
N VAL A 41 4.40 -4.34 -4.51
CA VAL A 41 5.21 -3.13 -4.44
C VAL A 41 5.87 -2.93 -3.08
N GLY A 42 7.06 -2.33 -3.10
CA GLY A 42 7.79 -1.88 -1.93
C GLY A 42 8.61 -0.62 -2.24
N GLY A 43 9.58 -0.29 -1.39
CA GLY A 43 10.42 0.90 -1.57
C GLY A 43 11.57 0.75 -2.58
N GLY A 44 11.73 -0.41 -3.22
CA GLY A 44 12.87 -0.72 -4.08
C GLY A 44 12.65 -0.37 -5.57
N PRO A 45 13.72 -0.22 -6.36
CA PRO A 45 13.63 0.11 -7.78
C PRO A 45 12.90 -0.95 -8.61
N SER A 46 13.02 -2.24 -8.22
CA SER A 46 12.34 -3.33 -8.91
C SER A 46 10.80 -3.20 -8.88
N SER A 47 10.24 -2.52 -7.86
CA SER A 47 8.81 -2.25 -7.78
C SER A 47 8.36 -1.21 -8.82
N VAL A 48 9.19 -0.20 -9.11
CA VAL A 48 8.92 0.77 -10.18
C VAL A 48 8.88 0.05 -11.54
N ASP A 49 9.87 -0.82 -11.78
CA ASP A 49 9.94 -1.60 -13.02
C ASP A 49 8.74 -2.55 -13.16
N ALA A 50 8.32 -3.19 -12.07
CA ALA A 50 7.15 -4.06 -12.05
C ALA A 50 5.84 -3.33 -12.40
N VAL A 51 5.61 -2.16 -11.79
CA VAL A 51 4.43 -1.33 -12.09
C VAL A 51 4.46 -0.85 -13.54
N ALA A 52 5.62 -0.36 -14.01
CA ALA A 52 5.77 0.09 -15.39
C ALA A 52 5.55 -1.07 -16.40
N TRP A 53 6.04 -2.27 -16.08
CA TRP A 53 5.81 -3.45 -16.90
C TRP A 53 4.33 -3.84 -16.94
N ALA A 54 3.67 -3.85 -15.77
CA ALA A 54 2.25 -4.17 -15.65
C ALA A 54 1.38 -3.23 -16.50
N LEU A 55 1.59 -1.92 -16.37
CA LEU A 55 0.84 -0.90 -17.11
C LEU A 55 1.01 -1.00 -18.63
N ARG A 56 2.16 -1.51 -19.10
CA ARG A 56 2.46 -1.63 -20.54
C ARG A 56 2.01 -2.95 -21.16
N HIS A 57 1.95 -4.03 -20.38
CA HIS A 57 1.81 -5.38 -20.93
C HIS A 57 0.68 -6.20 -20.31
N ALA A 58 0.33 -5.95 -19.04
CA ALA A 58 -0.67 -6.72 -18.33
C ALA A 58 -2.04 -6.04 -18.33
N VAL A 59 -2.06 -4.70 -18.37
CA VAL A 59 -3.31 -3.94 -18.50
C VAL A 59 -3.81 -4.03 -19.95
N THR A 60 -5.06 -4.45 -20.09
CA THR A 60 -5.78 -4.53 -21.37
C THR A 60 -7.07 -3.72 -21.27
N PRO A 61 -7.78 -3.45 -22.38
CA PRO A 61 -9.09 -2.81 -22.33
C PRO A 61 -10.14 -3.56 -21.50
N LEU A 62 -9.91 -4.84 -21.18
CA LEU A 62 -10.79 -5.64 -20.33
C LEU A 62 -10.35 -5.69 -18.86
N THR A 63 -9.23 -5.06 -18.51
CA THR A 63 -8.74 -4.97 -17.13
C THR A 63 -9.62 -4.00 -16.36
N SER A 64 -10.26 -4.48 -15.28
CA SER A 64 -11.15 -3.66 -14.46
C SER A 64 -10.36 -2.76 -13.51
N ALA A 65 -9.37 -3.28 -12.80
CA ALA A 65 -8.49 -2.48 -11.94
C ALA A 65 -7.07 -3.05 -11.82
N VAL A 66 -6.14 -2.18 -11.41
CA VAL A 66 -4.81 -2.56 -10.94
C VAL A 66 -4.75 -2.45 -9.41
N TYR A 67 -4.39 -3.54 -8.73
CA TYR A 67 -4.23 -3.57 -7.28
C TYR A 67 -2.75 -3.53 -6.90
N LEU A 68 -2.34 -2.44 -6.25
CA LEU A 68 -1.01 -2.28 -5.68
C LEU A 68 -0.96 -2.96 -4.31
N VAL A 69 -0.33 -4.13 -4.25
CA VAL A 69 -0.22 -4.94 -3.04
C VAL A 69 1.06 -4.58 -2.29
N HIS A 70 0.93 -4.09 -1.07
CA HIS A 70 2.06 -3.78 -0.20
C HIS A 70 1.96 -4.50 1.13
N VAL A 71 2.92 -5.39 1.38
CA VAL A 71 3.10 -6.03 2.69
C VAL A 71 4.09 -5.19 3.50
N PHE A 72 3.71 -4.81 4.72
CA PHE A 72 4.54 -4.06 5.65
C PHE A 72 4.66 -4.80 6.98
N PRO A 73 5.80 -4.68 7.68
CA PRO A 73 6.05 -5.45 8.90
C PRO A 73 5.18 -4.98 10.05
N GLU A 74 4.94 -5.89 11.01
CA GLU A 74 4.33 -5.55 12.28
C GLU A 74 5.32 -4.71 13.09
N VAL A 75 4.80 -3.67 13.75
CA VAL A 75 5.63 -2.88 14.65
C VAL A 75 5.63 -3.55 16.02
N HIS A 76 6.78 -4.11 16.41
CA HIS A 76 7.03 -4.67 17.74
C HIS A 76 7.86 -3.75 18.64
N TYR A 77 8.67 -2.90 18.01
CA TYR A 77 9.65 -2.05 18.67
C TYR A 77 9.57 -0.61 18.15
N ILE A 78 9.75 0.35 19.05
CA ILE A 78 9.82 1.78 18.74
C ILE A 78 11.28 2.23 18.83
N PRO A 79 11.84 2.86 17.78
CA PRO A 79 13.16 3.45 17.85
C PRO A 79 13.17 4.68 18.77
N THR A 80 14.19 4.79 19.60
CA THR A 80 14.45 5.91 20.51
C THR A 80 15.93 6.31 20.41
N PRO A 81 16.33 7.50 20.90
CA PRO A 81 17.74 7.92 20.88
C PRO A 81 18.70 6.95 21.60
N LEU A 82 18.17 6.14 22.54
CA LEU A 82 18.96 5.18 23.33
C LEU A 82 18.85 3.73 22.80
N GLY A 83 18.18 3.49 21.68
CA GLY A 83 18.06 2.17 21.07
C GLY A 83 16.63 1.86 20.63
N LYS A 84 16.21 0.60 20.77
CA LYS A 84 14.85 0.15 20.43
C LYS A 84 14.15 -0.33 21.69
N LEU A 85 12.98 0.22 21.98
CA LEU A 85 12.15 -0.22 23.10
C LEU A 85 10.98 -1.05 22.59
N ARG A 86 10.55 -2.06 23.35
CA ARG A 86 9.31 -2.78 23.02
C ARG A 86 8.13 -1.82 23.13
N LYS A 87 7.10 -1.99 22.31
CA LYS A 87 5.86 -1.17 22.40
C LYS A 87 5.29 -1.09 23.81
N SER A 88 5.34 -2.16 24.59
CA SER A 88 4.85 -2.20 25.97
C SER A 88 5.63 -1.29 26.95
N GLN A 89 6.81 -0.80 26.56
CA GLN A 89 7.69 0.02 27.39
C GLN A 89 7.64 1.51 27.02
N VAL A 90 6.77 1.88 26.08
CA VAL A 90 6.73 3.20 25.44
C VAL A 90 5.36 3.81 25.68
N SER A 91 5.27 5.13 25.80
CA SER A 91 3.98 5.80 26.00
C SER A 91 3.08 5.66 24.75
N ALA A 92 1.76 5.71 24.95
CA ALA A 92 0.80 5.64 23.84
C ALA A 92 1.04 6.74 22.80
N GLU A 93 1.35 7.96 23.24
CA GLU A 93 1.65 9.09 22.36
C GLU A 93 2.89 8.83 21.48
N GLN A 94 3.96 8.27 22.06
CA GLN A 94 5.17 7.93 21.30
C GLN A 94 4.91 6.80 20.29
N ILE A 95 4.11 5.80 20.68
CA ILE A 95 3.70 4.72 19.78
C ILE A 95 2.90 5.30 18.62
N GLU A 96 1.89 6.11 18.89
CA GLU A 96 1.03 6.74 17.88
C GLU A 96 1.82 7.66 16.93
N SER A 97 2.73 8.47 17.48
CA SER A 97 3.63 9.32 16.70
C SER A 97 4.49 8.48 15.75
N TYR A 98 5.02 7.35 16.20
CA TYR A 98 5.78 6.46 15.32
C TYR A 98 4.89 5.79 14.26
N MET A 99 3.73 5.27 14.63
CA MET A 99 2.80 4.63 13.68
C MET A 99 2.31 5.61 12.61
N SER A 100 2.04 6.86 12.98
CA SER A 100 1.62 7.89 12.03
C SER A 100 2.74 8.23 11.05
N GLN A 101 3.99 8.27 11.50
CA GLN A 101 5.16 8.43 10.63
C GLN A 101 5.31 7.26 9.65
N GLU A 102 5.18 6.02 10.11
CA GLU A 102 5.26 4.85 9.24
C GLU A 102 4.10 4.82 8.23
N ARG A 103 2.88 5.19 8.66
CA ARG A 103 1.71 5.34 7.77
C ARG A 103 1.95 6.41 6.71
N ARG A 104 2.53 7.56 7.10
CA ARG A 104 2.89 8.64 6.17
C ARG A 104 3.93 8.18 5.16
N LYS A 105 5.03 7.56 5.60
CA LYS A 105 6.07 7.03 4.68
C LYS A 105 5.48 6.04 3.68
N ARG A 106 4.59 5.16 4.14
CA ARG A 106 3.90 4.18 3.29
C ARG A 106 3.02 4.88 2.25
N ARG A 107 2.21 5.87 2.67
CA ARG A 107 1.37 6.66 1.78
C ARG A 107 2.18 7.42 0.74
N ASP A 108 3.25 8.08 1.16
CA ASP A 108 4.15 8.83 0.26
C ASP A 108 4.82 7.91 -0.77
N MET A 109 5.16 6.68 -0.37
CA MET A 109 5.71 5.66 -1.28
C MET A 109 4.65 5.16 -2.27
N LEU A 110 3.46 4.79 -1.80
CA LEU A 110 2.38 4.30 -2.66
C LEU A 110 1.83 5.36 -3.61
N GLY A 111 1.80 6.62 -3.17
CA GLY A 111 1.40 7.75 -4.01
C GLY A 111 2.20 7.84 -5.30
N LYS A 112 3.48 7.45 -5.29
CA LYS A 112 4.31 7.41 -6.50
C LYS A 112 3.77 6.42 -7.53
N TYR A 113 3.34 5.25 -7.10
CA TYR A 113 2.79 4.22 -7.98
C TYR A 113 1.37 4.56 -8.43
N LEU A 114 0.55 5.11 -7.55
CA LEU A 114 -0.78 5.62 -7.92
C LEU A 114 -0.68 6.72 -8.99
N ASN A 115 0.26 7.65 -8.85
CA ASN A 115 0.53 8.67 -9.86
C ASN A 115 0.98 8.05 -11.19
N MET A 116 1.77 6.97 -11.16
CA MET A 116 2.13 6.23 -12.38
C MET A 116 0.89 5.61 -13.04
N CYS A 117 0.02 4.94 -12.29
CA CYS A 117 -1.22 4.37 -12.81
C CYS A 117 -2.13 5.46 -13.41
N GLN A 118 -2.29 6.59 -12.72
CA GLN A 118 -3.07 7.72 -13.18
C GLN A 118 -2.53 8.32 -14.49
N ALA A 119 -1.19 8.41 -14.64
CA ALA A 119 -0.57 8.88 -15.87
C ALA A 119 -0.85 7.97 -17.08
N TYR A 120 -1.15 6.69 -16.84
CA TYR A 120 -1.60 5.72 -17.85
C TYR A 120 -3.13 5.63 -17.96
N GLN A 121 -3.86 6.48 -17.24
CA GLN A 121 -5.34 6.49 -17.17
C GLN A 121 -5.93 5.16 -16.69
N VAL A 122 -5.21 4.46 -15.82
CA VAL A 122 -5.63 3.17 -15.24
C VAL A 122 -6.17 3.39 -13.83
N GLN A 123 -7.36 2.83 -13.55
CA GLN A 123 -7.90 2.79 -12.19
C GLN A 123 -7.02 1.88 -11.32
N ALA A 124 -6.52 2.41 -10.20
CA ALA A 124 -5.67 1.68 -9.29
C ALA A 124 -6.12 1.84 -7.84
N GLU A 125 -6.04 0.74 -7.10
CA GLU A 125 -6.36 0.66 -5.67
C GLU A 125 -5.19 0.05 -4.91
N THR A 126 -5.10 0.32 -3.60
CA THR A 126 -4.02 -0.21 -2.75
C THR A 126 -4.54 -1.28 -1.81
N LEU A 127 -3.84 -2.42 -1.76
CA LEU A 127 -4.06 -3.48 -0.77
C LEU A 127 -2.89 -3.50 0.21
N LEU A 128 -3.20 -3.19 1.47
CA LEU A 128 -2.21 -3.09 2.55
C LEU A 128 -2.32 -4.30 3.48
N ILE A 129 -1.21 -5.00 3.71
CA ILE A 129 -1.18 -6.18 4.57
C ILE A 129 -0.09 -6.00 5.62
N GLU A 130 -0.46 -6.04 6.89
CA GLU A 130 0.49 -6.06 7.99
C GLU A 130 0.95 -7.51 8.25
N SER A 131 2.23 -7.81 8.05
CA SER A 131 2.80 -9.11 8.35
C SER A 131 4.33 -9.07 8.33
N ASP A 132 4.96 -9.79 9.26
CA ASP A 132 6.41 -10.04 9.24
C ASP A 132 6.83 -11.14 8.24
N ILE A 133 5.87 -11.92 7.72
CA ILE A 133 6.13 -13.05 6.81
C ILE A 133 5.52 -12.74 5.45
N ILE A 134 6.27 -11.99 4.62
CA ILE A 134 5.81 -11.50 3.31
C ILE A 134 5.28 -12.63 2.42
N THR A 135 6.00 -13.75 2.34
CA THR A 135 5.62 -14.87 1.46
C THR A 135 4.29 -15.50 1.88
N LYS A 136 4.09 -15.72 3.18
CA LYS A 136 2.83 -16.25 3.70
C LYS A 136 1.68 -15.28 3.45
N ALA A 137 1.87 -14.00 3.75
CA ALA A 137 0.87 -12.96 3.52
C ALA A 137 0.41 -12.91 2.06
N VAL A 138 1.36 -12.99 1.11
CA VAL A 138 1.05 -13.02 -0.33
C VAL A 138 0.32 -14.31 -0.73
N VAL A 139 0.78 -15.47 -0.25
CA VAL A 139 0.14 -16.76 -0.55
C VAL A 139 -1.29 -16.82 -0.03
N ASP A 140 -1.53 -16.32 1.19
CA ASP A 140 -2.87 -16.25 1.78
C ASP A 140 -3.76 -15.30 0.97
N LEU A 141 -3.23 -14.14 0.56
CA LEU A 141 -3.95 -13.18 -0.28
C LEU A 141 -4.40 -13.79 -1.61
N ILE A 142 -3.50 -14.54 -2.28
CA ILE A 142 -3.81 -15.21 -3.56
C ILE A 142 -4.99 -16.17 -3.38
N GLN A 143 -5.03 -16.91 -2.27
CA GLN A 143 -6.10 -17.86 -1.99
C GLN A 143 -7.42 -17.16 -1.67
N VAL A 144 -7.38 -16.11 -0.85
CA VAL A 144 -8.58 -15.38 -0.39
C VAL A 144 -9.24 -14.61 -1.54
N LEU A 145 -8.45 -13.92 -2.37
CA LEU A 145 -8.96 -13.11 -3.48
C LEU A 145 -8.99 -13.87 -4.82
N ASN A 146 -8.58 -15.15 -4.82
CA ASN A 146 -8.47 -15.99 -6.01
C ASN A 146 -7.67 -15.29 -7.14
N ILE A 147 -6.52 -14.70 -6.79
CA ILE A 147 -5.70 -13.88 -7.69
C ILE A 147 -5.18 -14.74 -8.84
N LYS A 148 -5.48 -14.33 -10.07
CA LYS A 148 -5.04 -15.00 -11.30
C LYS A 148 -3.75 -14.43 -11.88
N SER A 149 -3.47 -13.15 -11.64
CA SER A 149 -2.29 -12.44 -12.16
C SER A 149 -1.64 -11.61 -11.07
N LEU A 150 -0.45 -12.04 -10.63
CA LEU A 150 0.38 -11.32 -9.67
C LEU A 150 1.76 -11.03 -10.28
N ILE A 151 2.12 -9.75 -10.32
CA ILE A 151 3.37 -9.26 -10.87
C ILE A 151 4.28 -8.86 -9.72
N VAL A 152 5.51 -9.36 -9.72
CA VAL A 152 6.51 -9.10 -8.66
C VAL A 152 7.81 -8.63 -9.29
N GLY A 153 8.32 -7.51 -8.81
CA GLY A 153 9.64 -7.02 -9.21
C GLY A 153 10.76 -7.87 -8.63
N THR A 154 11.71 -8.29 -9.46
CA THR A 154 12.90 -9.04 -9.02
C THR A 154 14.15 -8.17 -9.15
N SER A 155 15.15 -8.40 -8.30
CA SER A 155 16.48 -7.82 -8.45
C SER A 155 17.37 -8.77 -9.24
N LYS A 156 18.31 -8.23 -10.04
CA LYS A 156 19.29 -9.04 -10.80
C LYS A 156 20.14 -9.96 -9.90
N SER A 157 20.33 -9.59 -8.63
CA SER A 157 21.03 -10.42 -7.64
C SER A 157 20.27 -11.68 -7.20
N SER A 158 18.99 -11.78 -7.55
CA SER A 158 18.08 -12.86 -7.13
C SER A 158 17.86 -13.92 -8.21
N LEU A 159 18.39 -13.72 -9.43
CA LEU A 159 18.47 -14.74 -10.48
C LEU A 159 19.74 -15.57 -10.22
N ARG A 160 19.60 -16.67 -9.50
CA ARG A 160 20.65 -17.67 -9.30
C ARG A 160 20.42 -18.89 -10.17
#